data_AF-U7QL56-F1
#
_entry.id   AF-U7QL56-F1
#
_cell.length_a   1.000
_cell.length_b   1.000
_cell.length_c   1.000
_cell.angle_alpha   90.00
_cell.angle_beta   90.00
_cell.angle_gamma   90.00
#
_symmetry.space_group_name_H-M   'P 1'
#
loop_
_entity.id
_entity.type
_entity.pdbx_description
1 polymer ?
#
loop_
_entity_poly.entity_id
_entity_poly.type
_entity_poly.pdbx_seq_one_letter_code
_entity_poly.pdbx_strand_id
1 'polypeptide(L)'
;MAIIQCDQRWYRSVLLALGVSVLTVFASGIEFSHFQGLARISGLTTPAAIAQQPPTRVVRIRDVWQQVYQQLPDLPKENNYVSLENGEVAAEDTLIGRLIRYHVYVKGRSPLSRFDWKLTLADYLGVNEAMLESQYPGADSLQKNPRDGDRETVRTFNRSQRQELVDTLVNSFDPNSSENASDSPDGSSEETTQTSPKNGSSPLPPLPQPGDAELLQL
;
A
#
# COMPACT_ATOMS: atom_id res chain seq x y z
N MET A 1 -55.81 28.24 51.02
CA MET A 1 -56.43 28.05 49.68
C MET A 1 -55.38 28.31 48.62
N ALA A 2 -55.28 27.66 47.47
CA ALA A 2 -55.67 26.34 46.97
C ALA A 2 -55.32 26.37 45.46
N ILE A 3 -54.32 25.54 45.05
CA ILE A 3 -54.16 24.73 43.80
C ILE A 3 -54.13 25.52 42.43
N ILE A 4 -53.34 25.25 41.36
CA ILE A 4 -52.99 24.06 40.54
C ILE A 4 -51.81 24.44 39.60
N GLN A 5 -50.67 23.70 39.55
CA GLN A 5 -50.15 22.74 38.50
C GLN A 5 -50.12 23.28 37.04
N CYS A 6 -49.20 22.95 36.11
CA CYS A 6 -48.42 21.75 35.71
C CYS A 6 -47.33 22.25 34.71
N ASP A 7 -46.26 21.56 34.31
CA ASP A 7 -45.85 20.16 34.45
C ASP A 7 -44.32 20.03 34.26
N GLN A 8 -43.76 19.03 34.95
CA GLN A 8 -42.39 18.56 34.87
C GLN A 8 -42.52 17.06 34.66
N ARG A 9 -41.88 16.45 33.64
CA ARG A 9 -41.48 15.02 33.52
C ARG A 9 -41.48 14.54 32.06
N TRP A 10 -40.28 14.24 31.53
CA TRP A 10 -40.04 13.01 30.78
C TRP A 10 -38.56 12.63 30.97
N TYR A 11 -38.26 11.94 32.07
CA TYR A 11 -38.13 10.48 32.21
C TYR A 11 -36.81 9.91 31.67
N ARG A 12 -35.80 9.93 32.56
CA ARG A 12 -34.80 8.85 32.66
C ARG A 12 -35.48 7.70 33.39
N SER A 13 -35.45 6.49 32.83
CA SER A 13 -35.12 5.22 33.52
C SER A 13 -35.62 4.01 32.72
N VAL A 14 -34.65 3.14 32.39
CA VAL A 14 -34.68 1.69 32.66
C VAL A 14 -35.97 0.94 32.33
N LEU A 15 -35.91 0.07 31.31
CA LEU A 15 -36.67 -1.18 31.32
C LEU A 15 -35.83 -2.32 30.72
N LEU A 16 -35.67 -3.34 31.57
CA LEU A 16 -35.02 -4.62 31.38
C LEU A 16 -35.80 -5.52 30.39
N ALA A 17 -35.03 -6.29 29.63
CA ALA A 17 -35.19 -7.71 29.28
C ALA A 17 -36.60 -8.28 29.01
N LEU A 18 -36.77 -8.92 27.85
CA LEU A 18 -36.89 -10.39 27.74
C LEU A 18 -37.12 -10.85 26.29
N GLY A 19 -36.48 -11.97 25.94
CA GLY A 19 -37.11 -13.02 25.14
C GLY A 19 -36.86 -13.01 23.64
N VAL A 20 -35.75 -13.62 23.19
CA VAL A 20 -35.72 -14.27 21.87
C VAL A 20 -35.68 -15.77 22.09
N SER A 21 -36.84 -16.38 21.94
CA SER A 21 -37.04 -17.83 21.95
C SER A 21 -36.36 -18.46 20.74
N VAL A 22 -35.42 -19.37 20.99
CA VAL A 22 -34.88 -20.30 20.01
C VAL A 22 -35.92 -21.40 19.80
N LEU A 23 -36.49 -21.50 18.59
CA LEU A 23 -37.33 -22.62 18.17
C LEU A 23 -36.53 -23.48 17.19
N THR A 24 -36.23 -24.70 17.62
CA THR A 24 -35.69 -25.81 16.84
C THR A 24 -36.73 -26.46 15.92
N VAL A 25 -36.26 -27.42 15.10
CA VAL A 25 -36.98 -28.41 14.26
C VAL A 25 -37.05 -27.96 12.78
N PHE A 26 -36.41 -28.63 11.81
CA PHE A 26 -36.60 -30.03 11.42
C PHE A 26 -35.30 -30.76 11.01
N ALA A 27 -35.08 -31.91 11.64
CA ALA A 27 -34.32 -33.02 11.08
C ALA A 27 -35.28 -33.88 10.25
N SER A 28 -34.98 -34.04 8.96
CA SER A 28 -35.66 -34.98 8.08
C SER A 28 -34.65 -36.01 7.62
N GLY A 29 -34.72 -37.19 8.22
CA GLY A 29 -34.03 -38.37 7.72
C GLY A 29 -34.66 -38.81 6.40
N ILE A 30 -33.81 -39.06 5.41
CA ILE A 30 -34.11 -40.00 4.34
C ILE A 30 -32.98 -41.01 4.37
N GLU A 31 -33.30 -42.16 4.97
CA GLU A 31 -32.56 -43.38 4.75
C GLU A 31 -32.79 -43.83 3.30
N PHE A 32 -31.73 -43.81 2.49
CA PHE A 32 -31.70 -44.56 1.23
C PHE A 32 -30.64 -45.64 1.35
N SER A 33 -31.11 -46.83 1.69
CA SER A 33 -30.33 -48.06 1.62
C SER A 33 -30.18 -48.50 0.15
N HIS A 34 -29.02 -49.11 -0.13
CA HIS A 34 -28.65 -49.87 -1.34
C HIS A 34 -28.11 -49.09 -2.55
N PHE A 35 -26.78 -48.90 -2.56
CA PHE A 35 -26.00 -49.12 -3.78
C PHE A 35 -24.72 -49.90 -3.42
N GLN A 36 -24.81 -51.23 -3.47
CA GLN A 36 -23.62 -52.09 -3.51
C GLN A 36 -23.13 -52.12 -4.95
N GLY A 37 -21.99 -51.47 -5.20
CA GLY A 37 -21.36 -51.44 -6.51
C GLY A 37 -20.05 -50.68 -6.48
N LEU A 38 -19.09 -51.10 -5.66
CA LEU A 38 -17.72 -50.60 -5.72
C LEU A 38 -16.83 -51.64 -6.40
N ALA A 39 -16.68 -51.47 -7.72
CA ALA A 39 -15.51 -51.92 -8.44
C ALA A 39 -14.28 -51.29 -7.79
N ARG A 40 -13.36 -52.13 -7.30
CA ARG A 40 -12.02 -51.74 -6.87
C ARG A 40 -11.22 -51.31 -8.11
N ILE A 41 -11.31 -50.05 -8.48
CA ILE A 41 -10.32 -49.40 -9.33
C ILE A 41 -9.10 -49.06 -8.46
N SER A 42 -8.20 -50.04 -8.33
CA SER A 42 -6.83 -49.79 -7.91
C SER A 42 -6.10 -49.12 -9.08
N GLY A 43 -6.00 -47.80 -9.07
CA GLY A 43 -5.24 -47.08 -10.10
C GLY A 43 -5.21 -45.58 -9.90
N LEU A 44 -3.99 -45.05 -9.74
CA LEU A 44 -3.61 -43.64 -9.86
C LEU A 44 -4.07 -42.69 -8.73
N THR A 45 -3.55 -42.89 -7.52
CA THR A 45 -3.31 -41.75 -6.62
C THR A 45 -1.90 -41.22 -6.90
N THR A 46 -1.80 -40.33 -7.90
CA THR A 46 -0.67 -39.40 -7.95
C THR A 46 -0.77 -38.54 -6.69
N PRO A 47 0.24 -38.53 -5.80
CA PRO A 47 0.22 -37.59 -4.69
C PRO A 47 0.13 -36.19 -5.27
N ALA A 48 -0.92 -35.45 -4.91
CA ALA A 48 -1.02 -34.06 -5.27
C ALA A 48 0.21 -33.33 -4.72
N ALA A 49 1.01 -32.75 -5.61
CA ALA A 49 2.04 -31.82 -5.20
C ALA A 49 1.33 -30.60 -4.60
N ILE A 50 1.37 -30.46 -3.28
CA ILE A 50 0.89 -29.25 -2.61
C ILE A 50 1.92 -28.16 -2.93
N ALA A 51 1.54 -27.22 -3.79
CA ALA A 51 2.33 -26.01 -4.00
C ALA A 51 2.51 -25.30 -2.65
N GLN A 52 3.74 -25.15 -2.19
CA GLN A 52 4.05 -24.30 -1.04
C GLN A 52 3.72 -22.87 -1.46
N GLN A 53 2.65 -22.29 -0.90
CA GLN A 53 2.38 -20.87 -1.09
C GLN A 53 3.51 -20.10 -0.38
N PRO A 54 4.19 -19.16 -1.07
CA PRO A 54 5.20 -18.34 -0.42
C PRO A 54 4.54 -17.58 0.74
N PRO A 55 5.28 -17.34 1.83
CA PRO A 55 4.74 -16.61 2.97
C PRO A 55 4.23 -15.23 2.53
N THR A 56 2.96 -14.95 2.74
CA THR A 56 2.36 -13.65 2.44
C THR A 56 2.97 -12.59 3.37
N ARG A 57 3.77 -11.67 2.81
CA ARG A 57 4.30 -10.51 3.55
C ARG A 57 3.18 -9.53 3.85
N VAL A 58 2.83 -9.36 5.14
CA VAL A 58 1.89 -8.33 5.57
C VAL A 58 2.63 -7.00 5.72
N VAL A 59 2.36 -6.05 4.81
CA VAL A 59 2.95 -4.71 4.85
C VAL A 59 2.13 -3.81 5.78
N ARG A 60 2.73 -3.34 6.88
CA ARG A 60 2.12 -2.37 7.80
C ARG A 60 2.48 -0.96 7.37
N ILE A 61 1.51 -0.20 6.88
CA ILE A 61 1.70 1.16 6.35
C ILE A 61 2.49 2.06 7.31
N ARG A 62 2.21 1.96 8.61
CA ARG A 62 2.89 2.74 9.67
C ARG A 62 4.39 2.48 9.75
N ASP A 63 4.87 1.32 9.32
CA ASP A 63 6.26 0.89 9.52
C ASP A 63 7.07 1.02 8.21
N VAL A 64 6.42 1.26 7.06
CA VAL A 64 7.06 1.32 5.73
C VAL A 64 8.13 2.41 5.63
N TRP A 65 7.95 3.55 6.29
CA TRP A 65 8.93 4.64 6.26
C TRP A 65 10.33 4.20 6.72
N GLN A 66 10.42 3.22 7.63
CA GLN A 66 11.70 2.70 8.10
C GLN A 66 12.48 2.04 6.96
N GLN A 67 11.79 1.24 6.14
CA GLN A 67 12.39 0.61 4.97
C GLN A 67 12.86 1.65 3.94
N VAL A 68 12.11 2.74 3.77
CA VAL A 68 12.50 3.82 2.86
C VAL A 68 13.80 4.49 3.34
N TYR A 69 13.94 4.84 4.62
CA TYR A 69 15.20 5.41 5.12
C TYR A 69 16.35 4.41 5.18
N GLN A 70 16.08 3.10 5.25
CA GLN A 70 17.14 2.10 5.10
C GLN A 70 17.71 2.11 3.67
N GLN A 71 16.87 2.32 2.66
CA GLN A 71 17.30 2.39 1.26
C GLN A 71 17.84 3.76 0.88
N LEU A 72 17.31 4.83 1.48
CA LEU A 72 17.67 6.22 1.22
C LEU A 72 18.10 6.92 2.52
N PRO A 73 19.29 6.58 3.06
CA PRO A 73 19.73 7.04 4.39
C PRO A 73 19.99 8.55 4.47
N ASP A 74 20.30 9.18 3.34
CA ASP A 74 20.60 10.62 3.27
C ASP A 74 19.34 11.50 3.21
N LEU A 75 18.13 10.91 3.18
CA LEU A 75 16.91 11.68 3.18
C LEU A 75 16.72 12.42 4.52
N PRO A 76 16.35 13.72 4.48
CA PRO A 76 16.04 14.47 5.68
C PRO A 76 14.82 13.89 6.40
N LYS A 77 14.93 13.71 7.72
CA LYS A 77 13.89 13.08 8.53
C LYS A 77 12.75 14.00 8.94
N GLU A 78 13.00 15.30 9.08
CA GLU A 78 12.03 16.30 9.57
C GLU A 78 11.22 15.81 10.80
N ASN A 79 11.89 15.27 11.81
CA ASN A 79 11.26 14.61 12.97
C ASN A 79 11.51 15.32 14.30
N ASN A 80 11.72 16.64 14.22
CA ASN A 80 11.99 17.53 15.36
C ASN A 80 10.72 18.24 15.86
N TYR A 81 9.54 17.72 15.52
CA TYR A 81 8.25 18.26 15.95
C TYR A 81 7.89 17.76 17.34
N VAL A 82 7.22 18.62 18.12
CA VAL A 82 6.78 18.29 19.47
C VAL A 82 5.33 17.80 19.45
N SER A 83 5.07 16.68 20.10
CA SER A 83 3.74 16.10 20.25
C SER A 83 2.84 16.95 21.15
N LEU A 84 1.56 17.06 20.79
CA LEU A 84 0.53 17.66 21.64
C LEU A 84 0.16 16.79 22.84
N GLU A 85 0.31 15.46 22.73
CA GLU A 85 -0.14 14.52 23.75
C GLU A 85 0.76 14.54 25.00
N ASN A 86 2.08 14.43 24.80
CA ASN A 86 3.05 14.28 25.89
C ASN A 86 4.06 15.43 25.97
N GLY A 87 4.07 16.36 25.02
CA GLY A 87 5.02 17.47 24.98
C GLY A 87 6.46 17.07 24.62
N GLU A 88 6.69 15.83 24.18
CA GLU A 88 8.00 15.32 23.79
C GLU A 88 8.21 15.41 22.27
N VAL A 89 9.46 15.29 21.83
CA VAL A 89 9.78 15.22 20.40
C VAL A 89 9.23 13.92 19.81
N ALA A 90 8.38 14.05 18.78
CA ALA A 90 7.78 12.93 18.06
C ALA A 90 8.78 12.31 17.07
N ALA A 91 9.78 11.60 17.59
CA ALA A 91 10.91 11.10 16.80
C ALA A 91 10.51 10.14 15.66
N GLU A 92 9.37 9.45 15.79
CA GLU A 92 8.82 8.55 14.76
C GLU A 92 7.96 9.29 13.72
N ASP A 93 7.57 10.55 13.97
CA ASP A 93 6.83 11.38 13.02
C ASP A 93 7.81 12.04 12.04
N THR A 94 8.20 11.26 11.02
CA THR A 94 9.17 11.66 9.99
C THR A 94 8.51 12.19 8.72
N LEU A 95 9.28 12.90 7.87
CA LEU A 95 8.87 13.38 6.55
C LEU A 95 8.22 12.27 5.72
N ILE A 96 8.94 11.16 5.52
CA ILE A 96 8.41 10.02 4.75
C ILE A 96 7.18 9.40 5.41
N GLY A 97 7.14 9.30 6.74
CA GLY A 97 5.96 8.81 7.46
C GLY A 97 4.73 9.69 7.24
N ARG A 98 4.88 11.02 7.20
CA ARG A 98 3.81 11.95 6.86
C ARG A 98 3.45 11.91 5.38
N LEU A 99 4.43 11.84 4.49
CA LEU A 99 4.21 11.73 3.04
C LEU A 99 3.41 10.48 2.67
N ILE A 100 3.71 9.34 3.30
CA ILE A 100 2.95 8.10 3.13
C ILE A 100 1.53 8.25 3.66
N ARG A 101 1.35 8.77 4.88
CA ARG A 101 0.01 9.01 5.45
C ARG A 101 -0.82 9.97 4.60
N TYR A 102 -0.20 11.03 4.07
CA TYR A 102 -0.84 11.98 3.19
C TYR A 102 -1.31 11.30 1.89
N HIS A 103 -0.43 10.53 1.24
CA HIS A 103 -0.76 9.81 0.02
C HIS A 103 -1.91 8.81 0.23
N VAL A 104 -1.81 7.96 1.24
CA VAL A 104 -2.75 6.86 1.44
C VAL A 104 -4.07 7.36 2.06
N TYR A 105 -4.00 8.13 3.15
CA TYR A 105 -5.19 8.44 3.96
C TYR A 105 -5.83 9.78 3.61
N VAL A 106 -5.04 10.80 3.23
CA VAL A 106 -5.60 12.11 2.88
C VAL A 106 -6.00 12.15 1.41
N LYS A 107 -5.19 11.57 0.52
CA LYS A 107 -5.46 11.57 -0.92
C LYS A 107 -6.15 10.31 -1.42
N GLY A 108 -6.18 9.22 -0.65
CA GLY A 108 -6.79 7.96 -1.08
C GLY A 108 -6.10 7.32 -2.28
N ARG A 109 -4.81 7.62 -2.47
CA ARG A 109 -4.03 7.18 -3.63
C ARG A 109 -3.44 5.78 -3.41
N SER A 110 -3.24 5.05 -4.51
CA SER A 110 -2.74 3.68 -4.44
C SER A 110 -1.24 3.67 -4.18
N PRO A 111 -0.76 3.04 -3.09
CA PRO A 111 0.67 3.00 -2.78
C PRO A 111 1.47 2.15 -3.77
N LEU A 112 0.80 1.33 -4.60
CA LEU A 112 1.42 0.55 -5.68
C LEU A 112 1.54 1.33 -7.00
N SER A 113 0.92 2.50 -7.12
CA SER A 113 0.92 3.31 -8.34
C SER A 113 2.08 4.31 -8.36
N ARG A 114 3.07 4.07 -9.24
CA ARG A 114 4.15 5.05 -9.51
C ARG A 114 3.61 6.42 -9.92
N PHE A 115 2.53 6.44 -10.70
CA PHE A 115 1.92 7.69 -11.16
C PHE A 115 1.31 8.47 -9.99
N ASP A 116 0.61 7.80 -9.08
CA ASP A 116 -0.01 8.44 -7.93
C ASP A 116 1.02 9.07 -6.99
N TRP A 117 2.18 8.42 -6.82
CA TRP A 117 3.29 9.01 -6.07
C TRP A 117 3.85 10.26 -6.75
N LYS A 118 3.93 10.28 -8.08
CA LYS A 118 4.34 11.47 -8.84
C LYS A 118 3.33 12.61 -8.67
N LEU A 119 2.03 12.32 -8.63
CA LEU A 119 1.00 13.31 -8.28
C LEU A 119 1.17 13.82 -6.85
N THR A 120 1.50 12.94 -5.89
CA THR A 120 1.78 13.38 -4.51
C THR A 120 2.97 14.32 -4.45
N LEU A 121 4.07 14.02 -5.13
CA LEU A 121 5.20 14.95 -5.19
C LEU A 121 4.81 16.27 -5.87
N ALA A 122 3.95 16.24 -6.89
CA ALA A 122 3.43 17.44 -7.53
C ALA A 122 2.60 18.31 -6.57
N ASP A 123 1.85 17.72 -5.63
CA ASP A 123 1.15 18.46 -4.57
C ASP A 123 2.14 19.21 -3.66
N TYR A 124 3.21 18.53 -3.22
CA TYR A 124 4.25 19.14 -2.36
C TYR A 124 4.94 20.31 -3.07
N LEU A 125 5.25 20.12 -4.36
CA LEU A 125 5.82 21.15 -5.21
C LEU A 125 4.83 22.29 -5.52
N GLY A 126 3.54 22.12 -5.24
CA GLY A 126 2.50 23.12 -5.45
C GLY A 126 2.04 23.26 -6.91
N VAL A 127 2.18 22.20 -7.70
CA VAL A 127 1.86 22.21 -9.14
C VAL A 127 0.73 21.24 -9.53
N ASN A 128 0.06 20.62 -8.54
CA ASN A 128 -1.11 19.76 -8.77
C ASN A 128 -2.29 20.19 -7.88
N GLU A 129 -2.38 19.72 -6.64
CA GLU A 129 -3.47 20.07 -5.73
C GLU A 129 -3.00 20.91 -4.53
N ALA A 130 -3.90 21.76 -4.02
CA ALA A 130 -3.63 22.50 -2.79
C ALA A 130 -3.67 21.57 -1.57
N MET A 131 -2.62 21.63 -0.74
CA MET A 131 -2.53 20.87 0.49
C MET A 131 -3.20 21.64 1.63
N LEU A 132 -4.35 21.18 2.13
CA LEU A 132 -5.05 21.84 3.25
C LEU A 132 -4.32 21.58 4.57
N GLU A 133 -4.04 22.65 5.32
CA GLU A 133 -3.32 22.57 6.60
C GLU A 133 -4.05 21.68 7.61
N SER A 134 -5.36 21.84 7.74
CA SER A 134 -6.20 21.09 8.68
C SER A 134 -6.28 19.59 8.41
N GLN A 135 -5.88 19.14 7.21
CA GLN A 135 -5.92 17.72 6.82
C GLN A 135 -4.52 17.12 6.74
N TYR A 136 -3.47 17.92 6.92
CA TYR A 136 -2.11 17.44 6.78
C TYR A 136 -1.74 16.51 7.95
N PRO A 137 -1.05 15.39 7.73
CA PRO A 137 -0.62 14.52 8.81
C PRO A 137 0.21 15.28 9.86
N GLY A 138 -0.24 15.26 11.11
CA GLY A 138 0.38 16.02 12.21
C GLY A 138 -0.34 17.32 12.55
N ALA A 139 -1.38 17.72 11.82
CA ALA A 139 -2.13 18.95 12.09
C ALA A 139 -2.83 18.97 13.46
N ASP A 140 -3.26 17.81 13.94
CA ASP A 140 -4.02 17.61 15.18
C ASP A 140 -3.21 16.93 16.29
N SER A 141 -2.03 16.40 15.97
CA SER A 141 -1.17 15.67 16.91
C SER A 141 0.15 16.38 17.25
N LEU A 142 0.56 17.39 16.49
CA LEU A 142 1.81 18.12 16.70
C LEU A 142 1.55 19.59 17.03
N GLN A 143 2.39 20.17 17.89
CA GLN A 143 2.25 21.57 18.32
C GLN A 143 2.39 22.57 17.15
N LYS A 144 3.16 22.19 16.13
CA LYS A 144 3.33 22.95 14.90
C LYS A 144 3.01 22.05 13.73
N ASN A 145 2.15 22.54 12.82
CA ASN A 145 1.83 21.81 11.61
C ASN A 145 3.08 21.67 10.72
N PRO A 146 3.48 20.45 10.35
CA PRO A 146 4.69 20.19 9.57
C PRO A 146 4.58 20.53 8.07
N ARG A 147 3.38 20.80 7.55
CA ARG A 147 3.10 20.93 6.10
C ARG A 147 4.10 21.80 5.36
N ASP A 148 4.32 23.02 5.82
CA ASP A 148 5.14 23.98 5.09
C ASP A 148 6.64 23.63 5.15
N GLY A 149 7.09 23.09 6.28
CA GLY A 149 8.46 22.58 6.42
C GLY A 149 8.70 21.43 5.45
N ASP A 150 7.79 20.45 5.42
CA ASP A 150 7.91 19.29 4.55
C ASP A 150 7.88 19.66 3.06
N ARG A 151 7.03 20.62 2.68
CA ARG A 151 7.00 21.15 1.31
C ARG A 151 8.32 21.78 0.93
N GLU A 152 8.90 22.56 1.83
CA GLU A 152 10.19 23.20 1.59
C GLU A 152 11.29 22.16 1.42
N THR A 153 11.33 21.16 2.29
CA THR A 153 12.29 20.06 2.20
C THR A 153 12.15 19.30 0.88
N VAL A 154 10.93 18.94 0.46
CA VAL A 154 10.70 18.24 -0.82
C VAL A 154 11.06 19.10 -2.05
N ARG A 155 10.95 20.43 -1.97
CA ARG A 155 11.39 21.34 -3.05
C ARG A 155 12.89 21.29 -3.29
N THR A 156 13.68 20.99 -2.25
CA THR A 156 15.14 20.86 -2.39
C THR A 156 15.56 19.65 -3.21
N PHE A 157 14.69 18.63 -3.33
CA PHE A 157 15.01 17.41 -4.06
C PHE A 157 15.12 17.67 -5.57
N ASN A 158 16.21 17.21 -6.17
CA ASN A 158 16.38 17.24 -7.61
C ASN A 158 15.54 16.16 -8.31
N ARG A 159 15.53 16.15 -9.65
CA ARG A 159 14.74 15.21 -10.45
C ARG A 159 15.11 13.74 -10.17
N SER A 160 16.40 13.45 -10.00
CA SER A 160 16.88 12.09 -9.72
C SER A 160 16.40 11.61 -8.36
N GLN A 161 16.59 12.42 -7.32
CA GLN A 161 16.14 12.11 -5.96
C GLN A 161 14.63 11.89 -5.88
N ARG A 162 13.84 12.68 -6.62
CA ARG A 162 12.38 12.47 -6.70
C ARG A 162 12.02 11.16 -7.38
N GLN A 163 12.72 10.78 -8.44
CA GLN A 163 12.47 9.51 -9.14
C GLN A 163 12.84 8.32 -8.26
N GLU A 164 14.01 8.39 -7.63
CA GLU A 164 14.49 7.37 -6.69
C GLU A 164 13.55 7.20 -5.50
N LEU A 165 13.08 8.30 -4.89
CA LEU A 165 12.08 8.26 -3.83
C LEU A 165 10.78 7.57 -4.29
N VAL A 166 10.28 7.86 -5.49
CA VAL A 166 9.06 7.22 -6.03
C VAL A 166 9.27 5.72 -6.20
N ASP A 167 10.42 5.31 -6.75
CA ASP A 167 10.71 3.90 -6.99
C ASP A 167 10.86 3.14 -5.67
N THR A 168 11.57 3.70 -4.70
CA THR A 168 11.68 3.15 -3.34
C THR A 168 10.33 3.04 -2.65
N LEU A 169 9.48 4.07 -2.74
CA LEU A 169 8.14 4.04 -2.16
C LEU A 169 7.31 2.90 -2.77
N VAL A 170 7.22 2.80 -4.10
CA VAL A 170 6.45 1.72 -4.73
C VAL A 170 6.98 0.34 -4.37
N ASN A 171 8.30 0.14 -4.44
CA ASN A 171 8.92 -1.13 -4.11
C ASN A 171 8.70 -1.51 -2.63
N SER A 172 8.62 -0.54 -1.72
CA SER A 172 8.37 -0.80 -0.30
C SER A 172 6.96 -1.32 0.01
N PHE A 173 6.01 -1.10 -0.90
CA PHE A 173 4.64 -1.62 -0.80
C PHE A 173 4.41 -2.88 -1.65
N ASP A 174 5.31 -3.19 -2.59
CA ASP A 174 5.20 -4.39 -3.42
C ASP A 174 5.64 -5.63 -2.62
N PRO A 175 4.74 -6.60 -2.37
CA PRO A 175 5.07 -7.83 -1.65
C PRO A 175 6.09 -8.71 -2.40
N ASN A 176 6.24 -8.56 -3.72
CA ASN A 176 7.14 -9.36 -4.55
C ASN A 176 8.52 -8.69 -4.75
N SER A 177 8.73 -7.49 -4.21
CA SER A 177 9.97 -6.74 -4.38
C SER A 177 11.21 -7.46 -3.81
N SER A 178 11.04 -8.30 -2.79
CA SER A 178 12.12 -9.08 -2.17
C SER A 178 12.69 -10.20 -3.05
N GLU A 179 11.98 -10.67 -4.07
CA GLU A 179 12.48 -11.73 -4.97
C GLU A 179 13.46 -11.17 -6.02
N ASN A 180 13.29 -9.91 -6.46
CA ASN A 180 14.16 -9.30 -7.48
C ASN A 180 15.47 -8.70 -6.91
N ALA A 181 15.62 -8.60 -5.59
CA ALA A 181 16.83 -8.07 -4.98
C ALA A 181 17.96 -9.12 -4.84
N SER A 182 17.67 -10.41 -5.07
CA SER A 182 18.66 -11.49 -4.99
C SER A 182 19.33 -11.82 -6.33
N ASP A 183 18.85 -11.27 -7.44
CA ASP A 183 19.46 -11.40 -8.77
C ASP A 183 20.22 -10.10 -9.12
N SER A 184 21.29 -9.83 -8.39
CA SER A 184 22.34 -8.92 -8.87
C SER A 184 23.48 -9.78 -9.44
N PRO A 185 23.96 -9.54 -10.68
CA PRO A 185 25.05 -10.32 -11.26
C PRO A 185 26.36 -9.91 -10.59
N ASP A 186 26.80 -10.70 -9.62
CA ASP A 186 28.17 -10.63 -9.13
C ASP A 186 29.12 -11.15 -10.21
N GLY A 187 30.17 -10.38 -10.46
CA GLY A 187 31.16 -10.67 -11.50
C GLY A 187 31.99 -11.89 -11.12
N SER A 188 31.89 -12.95 -11.91
CA SER A 188 32.92 -13.99 -11.98
C SER A 188 33.48 -14.04 -13.39
N SER A 189 34.73 -13.60 -13.51
CA SER A 189 35.57 -13.81 -14.68
C SER A 189 35.81 -15.30 -14.87
N GLU A 190 35.18 -15.90 -15.87
CA GLU A 190 35.68 -17.12 -16.49
C GLU A 190 36.20 -16.79 -17.90
N GLU A 191 37.52 -16.74 -17.97
CA GLU A 191 38.32 -16.73 -19.18
C GLU A 191 38.03 -18.02 -19.98
N THR A 192 37.30 -17.89 -21.08
CA THR A 192 37.33 -18.91 -22.15
C THR A 192 37.60 -18.23 -23.49
N THR A 193 38.62 -18.77 -24.14
CA THR A 193 39.31 -18.35 -25.35
C THR A 193 38.38 -17.82 -26.44
N GLN A 194 38.49 -16.53 -26.73
CA GLN A 194 37.76 -15.83 -27.78
C GLN A 194 38.41 -16.08 -29.15
N THR A 195 37.78 -16.93 -29.98
CA THR A 195 37.88 -16.80 -31.44
C THR A 195 36.84 -15.78 -31.91
N SER A 196 37.31 -14.66 -32.45
CA SER A 196 36.47 -13.55 -32.96
C SER A 196 35.43 -14.00 -33.99
N PRO A 197 34.19 -13.45 -33.96
CA PRO A 197 33.80 -12.58 -35.07
C PRO A 197 32.94 -11.35 -34.70
N LYS A 198 33.42 -10.19 -35.13
CA LYS A 198 32.74 -8.99 -35.70
C LYS A 198 31.30 -8.61 -35.23
N ASN A 199 31.26 -7.57 -34.40
CA ASN A 199 30.37 -6.38 -34.42
C ASN A 199 28.89 -6.57 -34.84
N GLY A 200 27.95 -6.47 -33.89
CA GLY A 200 26.50 -6.46 -34.16
C GLY A 200 25.74 -5.52 -33.23
N SER A 201 25.48 -4.29 -33.70
CA SER A 201 24.47 -3.40 -33.12
C SER A 201 23.07 -3.89 -33.52
N SER A 202 22.19 -4.12 -32.57
CA SER A 202 20.76 -4.34 -32.86
C SER A 202 20.19 -3.08 -33.52
N PRO A 203 19.55 -3.17 -34.71
CA PRO A 203 18.93 -2.02 -35.34
C PRO A 203 17.68 -1.61 -34.55
N LEU A 204 17.57 -0.32 -34.24
CA LEU A 204 16.32 0.29 -33.83
C LEU A 204 15.25 0.05 -34.91
N PRO A 205 13.99 -0.26 -34.56
CA PRO A 205 12.91 -0.30 -35.53
C PRO A 205 12.77 1.07 -36.21
N PRO A 206 12.52 1.12 -37.53
CA PRO A 206 12.39 2.37 -38.26
C PRO A 206 11.20 3.19 -37.75
N LEU A 207 11.36 4.52 -37.73
CA LEU A 207 10.24 5.42 -37.45
C LEU A 207 9.17 5.29 -38.55
N PRO A 208 7.88 5.34 -38.20
CA PRO A 208 6.81 5.29 -39.17
C PRO A 208 6.86 6.50 -40.12
N GLN A 209 6.61 6.24 -41.40
CA GLN A 209 6.60 7.24 -42.46
C GLN A 209 5.18 7.76 -42.73
N PRO A 210 5.03 8.99 -43.26
CA PRO A 210 3.74 9.47 -43.74
C PRO A 210 3.16 8.50 -44.78
N GLY A 211 2.02 7.88 -44.48
CA GLY A 211 1.38 6.84 -45.30
C GLY A 211 1.18 5.49 -44.58
N ASP A 212 1.95 5.23 -43.51
CA ASP A 212 1.85 3.95 -42.77
C ASP A 212 0.49 3.74 -42.07
N ALA A 213 -0.27 4.81 -41.87
CA ALA A 213 -1.63 4.75 -41.32
C ALA A 213 -2.68 4.19 -42.30
N GLU A 214 -2.42 4.23 -43.62
CA GLU A 214 -3.33 3.66 -44.63
C GLU A 214 -3.30 2.13 -44.64
N LEU A 215 -2.23 1.50 -44.12
CA LEU A 215 -2.08 0.05 -43.99
C LEU A 215 -3.00 -0.58 -42.92
N LEU A 216 -3.71 0.24 -42.14
CA LEU A 216 -4.60 -0.20 -41.06
C LEU A 216 -6.08 -0.12 -41.43
N GLN A 217 -6.41 0.28 -42.66
CA GLN A 217 -7.78 0.30 -43.16
C GLN A 217 -8.09 -1.04 -43.84
N LEU A 218 -8.53 -2.02 -43.03
CA LEU A 218 -9.21 -3.24 -43.49
C LEU A 218 -10.72 -3.00 -43.62
#